data_AF-A0A6J5CEC6-F1
#
_entry.id   AF-A0A6J5CEC6-F1
#
_cell.length_a   1.000
_cell.length_b   1.000
_cell.length_c   1.000
_cell.angle_alpha   90.00
_cell.angle_beta   90.00
_cell.angle_gamma   90.00
#
_symmetry.space_group_name_H-M   'P 1'
#
loop_
_entity.id
_entity.type
_entity.pdbx_description
1 polymer ?
#
loop_
_entity_poly.entity_id
_entity_poly.type
_entity_poly.pdbx_seq_one_letter_code
_entity_poly.pdbx_strand_id
1 'polypeptide(L)'
;MADEKIAVEFDPGFMRVSMEMWRNATDMKIPLLDEFKIHFMQNRRSLLDGFVKTGKAWLMVLRTMTSTSQSDELDRLRTDVQAFVDWAERGLSDLAALRE
;
A
#
# COMPACT_ATOMS: atom_id res chain seq x y z
N MET A 1 11.66 -4.81 -32.19
CA MET A 1 10.45 -3.99 -32.30
C MET A 1 10.60 -2.90 -31.25
N ALA A 2 10.50 -1.62 -31.61
CA ALA A 2 10.48 -0.59 -30.58
C ALA A 2 9.21 -0.82 -29.75
N ASP A 3 9.35 -1.02 -28.44
CA ASP A 3 8.19 -1.15 -27.55
C ASP A 3 7.34 0.11 -27.67
N GLU A 4 6.15 -0.04 -28.23
CA GLU A 4 5.20 1.04 -28.38
C GLU A 4 4.72 1.44 -26.98
N LYS A 5 5.16 2.62 -26.52
CA LYS A 5 4.80 3.15 -25.21
C LYS A 5 3.40 3.75 -25.30
N ILE A 6 2.54 3.39 -24.35
CA ILE A 6 1.22 4.02 -24.19
C ILE A 6 1.31 5.26 -23.30
N ALA A 7 0.59 6.31 -23.64
CA ALA A 7 0.40 7.48 -22.78
C ALA A 7 -0.72 7.20 -21.78
N VAL A 8 -0.47 7.43 -20.50
CA VAL A 8 -1.44 7.24 -19.41
C VAL A 8 -1.47 8.47 -18.51
N GLU A 9 -2.66 8.84 -18.07
CA GLU A 9 -2.82 9.74 -16.93
C GLU A 9 -2.76 8.92 -15.65
N PHE A 10 -1.96 9.39 -14.70
CA PHE A 10 -1.71 8.69 -13.46
C PHE A 10 -1.84 9.67 -12.30
N ASP A 11 -2.63 9.29 -11.30
CA ASP A 11 -2.86 10.08 -10.08
C ASP A 11 -2.16 9.41 -8.88
N PRO A 12 -0.93 9.85 -8.53
CA PRO A 12 -0.26 9.45 -7.30
C PRO A 12 -1.05 9.74 -6.02
N GLY A 13 -1.89 10.78 -6.03
CA GLY A 13 -2.65 11.24 -4.87
C GLY A 13 -3.65 10.18 -4.40
N PHE A 14 -4.41 9.61 -5.34
CA PHE A 14 -5.36 8.53 -5.03
C PHE A 14 -4.69 7.33 -4.34
N MET A 15 -3.51 6.92 -4.81
CA MET A 15 -2.77 5.82 -4.20
C MET A 15 -2.34 6.14 -2.77
N ARG A 16 -1.82 7.35 -2.52
CA ARG A 16 -1.41 7.78 -1.18
C ARG A 16 -2.58 7.83 -0.21
N VAL A 17 -3.70 8.42 -0.63
CA VAL A 17 -4.93 8.49 0.17
C VAL A 17 -5.43 7.08 0.51
N SER A 18 -5.37 6.15 -0.45
CA SER A 18 -5.78 4.76 -0.23
C SER A 18 -4.89 4.07 0.82
N MET A 19 -3.56 4.18 0.70
CA MET A 19 -2.61 3.61 1.66
C MET A 19 -2.80 4.18 3.07
N GLU A 20 -2.96 5.50 3.17
CA GLU A 20 -3.20 6.18 4.44
C GLU A 20 -4.52 5.73 5.08
N MET A 21 -5.60 5.68 4.31
CA MET A 21 -6.91 5.23 4.79
C MET A 21 -6.84 3.79 5.31
N TRP A 22 -6.23 2.88 4.55
CA TRP A 22 -6.09 1.48 4.95
C TRP A 22 -5.25 1.32 6.21
N ARG A 23 -4.14 2.06 6.31
CA ARG A 23 -3.29 2.08 7.49
C ARG A 23 -4.04 2.59 8.71
N ASN A 24 -4.71 3.73 8.57
CA ASN A 24 -5.43 4.37 9.67
C ASN A 24 -6.62 3.54 10.14
N ALA A 25 -7.36 2.91 9.22
CA ALA A 25 -8.43 1.98 9.58
C ALA A 25 -7.88 0.75 10.33
N THR A 26 -6.78 0.18 9.85
CA THR A 26 -6.15 -1.00 10.47
C THR A 26 -5.59 -0.69 11.86
N ASP A 27 -4.99 0.48 12.04
CA ASP A 27 -4.43 0.91 13.31
C ASP A 27 -5.46 1.62 14.22
N MET A 28 -6.75 1.62 13.86
CA MET A 28 -7.84 2.24 14.63
C MET A 28 -7.61 3.73 14.92
N LYS A 29 -6.92 4.44 14.03
CA LYS A 29 -6.60 5.87 14.14
C LYS A 29 -7.71 6.78 13.63
N ILE A 30 -8.74 6.21 13.02
CA ILE A 30 -9.93 6.93 12.54
C ILE A 30 -11.20 6.33 13.17
N PRO A 31 -12.28 7.13 13.29
CA PRO A 31 -13.57 6.62 13.71
C PRO A 31 -14.08 5.55 12.75
N LEU A 32 -14.37 4.36 13.28
CA LEU A 32 -15.01 3.26 12.57
C LEU A 32 -16.26 2.84 13.35
N LEU A 33 -17.27 2.33 12.66
CA LEU A 33 -18.38 1.64 13.34
C LEU A 33 -17.84 0.38 14.01
N ASP A 34 -18.44 -0.01 15.13
CA ASP A 34 -17.90 -1.09 15.97
C ASP A 34 -17.84 -2.44 15.23
N GLU A 35 -18.79 -2.73 14.36
CA GLU A 35 -18.77 -3.91 13.50
C GLU A 35 -17.52 -3.95 12.61
N PHE A 36 -17.13 -2.80 12.05
CA PHE A 36 -15.89 -2.69 11.26
C PHE A 36 -14.66 -2.84 12.15
N LYS A 37 -14.63 -2.26 13.36
CA LYS A 37 -13.50 -2.47 14.28
C LYS A 37 -13.29 -3.95 14.58
N ILE A 38 -14.36 -4.68 14.90
CA ILE A 38 -14.33 -6.12 15.17
C ILE A 38 -13.80 -6.86 13.94
N HIS A 39 -14.33 -6.57 12.75
CA HIS A 39 -13.87 -7.18 11.51
C HIS A 39 -12.36 -6.96 11.27
N PHE A 40 -11.88 -5.72 11.41
CA PHE A 40 -10.46 -5.39 11.22
C PHE A 40 -9.56 -6.06 12.25
N MET A 41 -9.99 -6.18 13.50
CA MET A 41 -9.24 -6.89 14.54
C MET A 41 -9.17 -8.39 14.28
N GLN A 42 -10.30 -9.02 13.97
CA GLN A 42 -10.38 -10.46 13.67
C GLN A 42 -9.59 -10.84 12.42
N ASN A 43 -9.62 -9.99 11.40
CA ASN A 43 -9.00 -10.24 10.10
C ASN A 43 -7.65 -9.55 9.93
N ARG A 44 -7.06 -8.99 11.00
CA ARG A 44 -5.84 -8.16 10.93
C ARG A 44 -4.72 -8.82 10.11
N ARG A 45 -4.46 -10.11 10.35
CA ARG A 45 -3.45 -10.87 9.58
C ARG A 45 -3.78 -10.93 8.09
N SER A 46 -5.02 -11.27 7.75
CA SER A 46 -5.47 -11.37 6.35
C SER A 46 -5.40 -10.02 5.63
N LEU A 47 -5.80 -8.94 6.31
CA LEU A 47 -5.73 -7.58 5.79
C LEU A 47 -4.28 -7.18 5.50
N LEU A 48 -3.37 -7.38 6.47
CA LEU A 48 -1.95 -7.05 6.28
C LEU A 48 -1.32 -7.87 5.15
N ASP A 49 -1.61 -9.16 5.04
CA ASP A 49 -1.15 -10.00 3.92
C ASP A 49 -1.67 -9.48 2.56
N GLY A 50 -2.95 -9.08 2.51
CA GLY A 50 -3.53 -8.42 1.34
C GLY A 50 -2.83 -7.12 0.97
N PHE A 51 -2.49 -6.29 1.95
CA PHE A 51 -1.76 -5.04 1.73
C PHE A 51 -0.34 -5.27 1.21
N VAL A 52 0.39 -6.27 1.72
CA VAL A 52 1.71 -6.64 1.21
C VAL A 52 1.62 -7.05 -0.26
N LYS A 53 0.65 -7.92 -0.60
CA LYS A 53 0.44 -8.38 -1.98
C LYS A 53 0.14 -7.22 -2.93
N THR A 54 -0.82 -6.38 -2.56
CA THR A 54 -1.22 -5.20 -3.36
C THR A 54 -0.07 -4.21 -3.51
N GLY A 55 0.63 -3.87 -2.43
CA GLY A 55 1.75 -2.93 -2.48
C GLY A 55 2.91 -3.45 -3.34
N LYS A 56 3.24 -4.75 -3.27
CA LYS A 56 4.25 -5.36 -4.16
C LYS A 56 3.82 -5.35 -5.63
N ALA A 57 2.53 -5.60 -5.91
CA ALA A 57 2.00 -5.50 -7.27
C ALA A 57 2.10 -4.06 -7.80
N TRP A 58 1.76 -3.06 -6.98
CA TRP A 58 1.93 -1.64 -7.32
C TRP A 58 3.40 -1.28 -7.57
N LEU A 59 4.33 -1.70 -6.72
CA LEU A 59 5.76 -1.48 -6.96
C LEU A 59 6.25 -2.09 -8.27
N MET A 60 5.76 -3.28 -8.62
CA MET A 60 6.09 -3.91 -9.91
C MET A 60 5.66 -3.03 -11.09
N VAL A 61 4.45 -2.50 -11.06
CA VAL A 61 3.94 -1.57 -12.09
C VAL A 61 4.70 -0.24 -12.07
N LEU A 62 4.89 0.37 -10.91
CA LEU A 62 5.59 1.66 -10.80
C LEU A 62 7.04 1.60 -11.27
N ARG A 63 7.71 0.44 -11.14
CA ARG A 63 9.09 0.24 -11.63
C ARG A 63 9.19 0.22 -13.15
N THR A 64 8.13 -0.14 -13.87
CA THR A 64 8.12 -0.09 -15.34
C THR A 64 7.75 1.28 -15.89
N MET A 65 7.22 2.17 -15.05
CA MET A 65 6.88 3.54 -15.42
C MET A 65 8.11 4.44 -15.51
N THR A 66 8.08 5.38 -16.45
CA THR A 66 9.04 6.47 -16.56
C THR A 66 8.26 7.77 -16.60
N SER A 67 8.60 8.72 -15.74
CA SER A 67 7.95 10.04 -15.77
C SER A 67 8.46 10.87 -16.95
N THR A 68 7.56 11.57 -17.63
CA THR A 68 7.87 12.45 -18.75
C THR A 68 8.08 13.91 -18.33
N SER A 69 7.65 14.28 -17.13
CA SER A 69 7.69 15.67 -16.64
C SER A 69 8.07 15.83 -15.17
N GLN A 70 7.94 14.78 -14.36
CA GLN A 70 8.11 14.83 -12.90
C GLN A 70 8.79 13.55 -12.39
N SER A 71 10.08 13.35 -12.68
CA SER A 71 10.84 12.14 -12.28
C SER A 71 10.80 11.92 -10.78
N ASP A 72 11.04 12.98 -10.02
CA ASP A 72 11.18 12.92 -8.56
C ASP A 72 9.88 12.49 -7.88
N GLU A 73 8.73 12.82 -8.47
CA GLU A 73 7.43 12.48 -7.91
C GLU A 73 7.12 10.98 -8.04
N LEU A 74 7.53 10.36 -9.14
CA LEU A 74 7.41 8.91 -9.32
C LEU A 74 8.32 8.16 -8.34
N ASP A 75 9.54 8.67 -8.10
CA ASP A 75 10.47 8.07 -7.13
C ASP A 75 10.00 8.22 -5.68
N ARG A 76 9.41 9.37 -5.34
CA ARG A 76 8.74 9.55 -4.04
C ARG A 76 7.60 8.58 -3.87
N LEU A 77 6.73 8.43 -4.87
CA LEU A 77 5.63 7.48 -4.78
C LEU A 77 6.12 6.04 -4.61
N ARG A 78 7.16 5.62 -5.32
CA ARG A 78 7.79 4.29 -5.12
C ARG A 78 8.25 4.11 -3.67
N THR A 79 8.85 5.15 -3.09
CA THR A 79 9.29 5.17 -1.69
C THR A 79 8.10 5.06 -0.73
N ASP A 80 7.01 5.80 -0.98
CA ASP A 80 5.80 5.77 -0.17
C ASP A 80 5.15 4.37 -0.19
N VAL A 81 5.05 3.75 -1.37
CA VAL A 81 4.49 2.38 -1.50
C VAL A 81 5.40 1.36 -0.82
N GLN A 82 6.73 1.50 -0.92
CA GLN A 82 7.66 0.63 -0.20
C GLN A 82 7.49 0.76 1.32
N ALA A 83 7.39 1.98 1.84
CA ALA A 83 7.16 2.21 3.27
C ALA A 83 5.83 1.63 3.76
N PHE A 84 4.79 1.64 2.92
CA PHE A 84 3.52 0.97 3.20
C PHE A 84 3.66 -0.56 3.24
N VAL A 85 4.36 -1.17 2.29
CA VAL A 85 4.66 -2.61 2.29
C VAL A 85 5.43 -2.99 3.54
N ASP A 86 6.49 -2.25 3.87
CA ASP A 86 7.32 -2.53 5.05
C ASP A 86 6.52 -2.43 6.35
N TRP A 87 5.57 -1.48 6.44
CA TRP A 87 4.66 -1.39 7.58
C TRP A 87 3.77 -2.63 7.69
N ALA A 88 3.22 -3.11 6.59
CA ALA A 88 2.37 -4.29 6.61
C ALA A 88 3.15 -5.57 6.95
N GLU A 89 4.37 -5.72 6.41
CA GLU A 89 5.27 -6.85 6.72
C GLU A 89 5.69 -6.85 8.19
N ARG A 90 6.05 -5.70 8.77
CA ARG A 90 6.31 -5.58 10.21
C ARG A 90 5.10 -5.99 11.04
N GLY A 91 3.90 -5.51 10.67
CA GLY A 91 2.67 -5.89 11.36
C GLY A 91 2.39 -7.40 11.32
N LEU A 92 2.74 -8.09 10.23
CA LEU A 92 2.65 -9.56 10.15
C LEU A 92 3.67 -10.24 11.07
N SER A 93 4.91 -9.74 11.11
CA SER A 93 5.96 -10.23 12.00
C SER A 93 5.56 -10.11 13.47
N ASP A 94 5.02 -8.96 13.87
CA ASP A 94 4.56 -8.72 15.24
C ASP A 94 3.44 -9.70 15.64
N LEU A 95 2.49 -9.94 14.73
CA LEU A 95 1.42 -10.93 14.93
C LEU A 95 1.91 -12.39 14.95
N ALA A 96 3.06 -12.68 14.35
CA ALA A 96 3.67 -14.00 14.42
C ALA A 96 4.36 -14.19 15.79
N ALA A 97 5.09 -13.18 16.27
CA ALA A 97 5.78 -13.21 17.55
C ALA A 97 4.82 -13.34 18.76
N LEU A 98 3.60 -12.81 18.68
CA LEU A 98 2.58 -12.95 19.74
C LEU A 98 2.02 -14.38 19.90
N ARG A 99 2.35 -15.31 18.99
CA ARG A 99 1.89 -16.71 19.03
C ARG A 99 2.94 -17.68 19.57
N GLU A 100 4.15 -17.21 19.84
CA GLU A 100 5.22 -17.95 20.54
C GLU A 100 5.13 -17.70 22.05
#